data_AF-A0A7R9B054-F1
#
_entry.id   AF-A0A7R9B054-F1
#
_cell.length_a   1.000
_cell.length_b   1.000
_cell.length_c   1.000
_cell.angle_alpha   90.00
_cell.angle_beta   90.00
_cell.angle_gamma   90.00
#
_symmetry.space_group_name_H-M   'P 1'
#
loop_
_entity.id
_entity.type
_entity.pdbx_description
1 polymer ?
#
loop_
_entity_poly.entity_id
_entity_poly.type
_entity_poly.pdbx_seq_one_letter_code
_entity_poly.pdbx_strand_id
1 'polypeptide(L)'
;METDNTDHNINIVDSNGETDVVPDFEPGACLESMLVTTDSFEELEQELDSSFDDRKMKESTTSTISEIQEELNDTTEEVTSHLSETSLTSNEDAMTTVTSGGANSDEEHWQNPDWKCKKKHVFILSAAGKPIYSRYGNEDKLVTIFGVMQALVSFVQASQDTIRSIQAGNSRFVFLIKGPIILVSVSRTSESVAQLVLQLTYVYNQVVSVLTSSQLTRIYEQRRNYDLRRLLTGTERLIDHLLNFMECEPAFLLGAVKCLPLVPSVRDSITQTIVQTCGKIKNLVFAILLANNQLITLVRMKKYFIHPADLHLIFNLINSSESFKAAESWTPICLPKFDSR
;
A
#
# COMPACT_ATOMS: atom_id res chain seq x y z
N MET A 1 15.01 -80.53 -22.56
CA MET A 1 15.75 -79.30 -22.20
C MET A 1 14.73 -78.19 -22.20
N GLU A 2 14.12 -78.02 -21.03
CA GLU A 2 13.29 -76.88 -20.67
C GLU A 2 14.11 -75.60 -20.76
N THR A 3 13.47 -74.49 -21.09
CA THR A 3 13.62 -73.25 -20.32
C THR A 3 12.36 -72.42 -20.50
N ASP A 4 11.76 -72.14 -19.36
CA ASP A 4 10.52 -71.40 -19.13
C ASP A 4 10.55 -69.98 -19.70
N ASN A 5 9.42 -69.59 -20.27
CA ASN A 5 9.08 -68.21 -20.58
C ASN A 5 8.13 -67.72 -19.47
N THR A 6 8.68 -67.07 -18.44
CA THR A 6 7.90 -66.42 -17.38
C THR A 6 7.81 -64.93 -17.67
N ASP A 7 6.70 -64.53 -18.29
CA ASP A 7 6.27 -63.13 -18.37
C ASP A 7 5.87 -62.66 -16.96
N HIS A 8 6.72 -61.84 -16.32
CA HIS A 8 6.34 -61.06 -15.16
C HIS A 8 5.71 -59.75 -15.62
N ASN A 9 4.37 -59.74 -15.57
CA ASN A 9 3.53 -58.53 -15.51
C ASN A 9 4.00 -57.63 -14.35
N ILE A 10 4.67 -56.52 -14.66
CA ILE A 10 4.78 -55.40 -13.74
C ILE A 10 3.61 -54.46 -14.04
N ASN A 11 2.50 -54.68 -13.34
CA ASN A 11 1.45 -53.69 -13.22
C ASN A 11 2.05 -52.44 -12.56
N ILE A 12 2.28 -51.40 -13.35
CA ILE A 12 2.44 -50.04 -12.85
C ILE A 12 1.06 -49.66 -12.31
N VAL A 13 0.89 -49.83 -11.00
CA VAL A 13 -0.25 -49.28 -10.28
C VAL A 13 -0.07 -47.77 -10.33
N ASP A 14 -0.94 -47.11 -11.11
CA ASP A 14 -1.19 -45.68 -10.99
C ASP A 14 -1.52 -45.37 -9.53
N SER A 15 -0.53 -44.87 -8.80
CA SER A 15 -0.77 -44.20 -7.53
C SER A 15 -1.39 -42.85 -7.86
N ASN A 16 -2.69 -42.86 -8.15
CA ASN A 16 -3.56 -41.72 -7.95
C ASN A 16 -3.54 -41.42 -6.44
N GLY A 17 -2.50 -40.71 -6.00
CA GLY A 17 -2.58 -39.94 -4.78
C GLY A 17 -3.57 -38.83 -5.06
N GLU A 18 -4.83 -39.04 -4.69
CA GLU A 18 -5.76 -37.95 -4.42
C GLU A 18 -5.07 -37.03 -3.40
N THR A 19 -4.40 -36.00 -3.91
CA THR A 19 -4.09 -34.83 -3.11
C THR A 19 -5.43 -34.18 -2.82
N ASP A 20 -5.87 -34.25 -1.57
CA ASP A 20 -6.90 -33.38 -0.99
C ASP A 20 -6.45 -31.91 -1.16
N VAL A 21 -6.57 -31.40 -2.38
CA VAL A 21 -6.42 -29.98 -2.69
C VAL A 21 -7.80 -29.39 -2.48
N VAL A 22 -7.91 -28.61 -1.41
CA VAL A 22 -9.09 -27.79 -1.14
C VAL A 22 -9.41 -27.02 -2.44
N PRO A 23 -10.63 -27.15 -3.00
CA PRO A 23 -10.91 -26.83 -4.41
C PRO A 23 -10.67 -25.37 -4.82
N ASP A 24 -10.50 -24.47 -3.85
CA ASP A 24 -10.54 -23.02 -4.08
C ASP A 24 -9.18 -22.32 -4.09
N PHE A 25 -8.09 -22.98 -3.70
CA PHE A 25 -6.75 -22.38 -3.71
C PHE A 25 -5.94 -22.76 -4.95
N GLU A 26 -5.27 -21.78 -5.54
CA GLU A 26 -4.42 -22.00 -6.71
C GLU A 26 -2.99 -21.44 -6.58
N PRO A 27 -1.98 -22.15 -7.14
CA PRO A 27 -0.58 -21.73 -7.15
C PRO A 27 -0.32 -20.47 -7.96
N GLY A 28 0.67 -19.67 -7.53
CA GLY A 28 1.30 -18.53 -8.21
C GLY A 28 1.64 -18.65 -9.70
N ALA A 29 1.72 -19.87 -10.24
CA ALA A 29 2.16 -20.19 -11.59
C ALA A 29 1.01 -20.73 -12.46
N CYS A 30 -0.18 -20.15 -12.35
CA CYS A 30 -1.32 -20.47 -13.21
C CYS A 30 -1.11 -19.92 -14.64
N LEU A 31 -1.84 -20.48 -15.61
CA LEU A 31 -1.88 -19.98 -17.00
C LEU A 31 -2.48 -18.55 -17.08
N GLU A 32 -3.35 -18.19 -16.14
CA GLU A 32 -3.87 -16.84 -15.97
C GLU A 32 -2.98 -16.02 -15.02
N SER A 33 -2.77 -14.74 -15.34
CA SER A 33 -1.97 -13.84 -14.51
C SER A 33 -2.56 -13.71 -13.11
N MET A 34 -1.75 -13.98 -12.10
CA MET A 34 -2.06 -13.77 -10.66
C MET A 34 -2.31 -12.32 -10.30
N LEU A 35 -1.66 -11.42 -11.04
CA LEU A 35 -1.63 -10.00 -10.77
C LEU A 35 -2.51 -9.32 -11.79
N VAL A 36 -3.30 -8.36 -11.32
CA VAL A 36 -3.98 -7.42 -12.20
C VAL A 36 -2.91 -6.49 -12.76
N THR A 37 -2.45 -6.79 -13.97
CA THR A 37 -1.67 -5.87 -14.80
C THR A 37 -2.67 -5.01 -15.56
N THR A 38 -3.42 -4.15 -14.88
CA THR A 38 -4.10 -3.07 -15.59
C THR A 38 -3.01 -2.27 -16.30
N ASP A 39 -3.26 -1.80 -17.53
CA ASP A 39 -2.33 -0.94 -18.23
C ASP A 39 -2.05 0.25 -17.31
N SER A 40 -0.91 0.21 -16.60
CA SER A 40 -0.62 1.18 -15.53
C SER A 40 -0.61 2.61 -16.07
N PHE A 41 -0.49 2.73 -17.40
CA PHE A 41 -0.62 3.95 -18.15
C PHE A 41 -2.07 4.45 -18.24
N GLU A 42 -3.04 3.60 -18.58
CA GLU A 42 -4.48 3.96 -18.57
C GLU A 42 -4.97 4.28 -17.16
N GLU A 43 -4.49 3.55 -16.15
CA GLU A 43 -4.83 3.84 -14.76
C GLU A 43 -4.16 5.13 -14.28
N LEU A 44 -2.92 5.40 -14.69
CA LEU A 44 -2.27 6.68 -14.43
C LEU A 44 -2.97 7.83 -15.15
N GLU A 45 -3.47 7.62 -16.38
CA GLU A 45 -4.31 8.57 -17.10
C GLU A 45 -5.64 8.77 -16.37
N GLN A 46 -6.26 7.73 -15.81
CA GLN A 46 -7.45 7.85 -14.95
C GLN A 46 -7.15 8.51 -13.61
N GLU A 47 -5.97 8.32 -13.02
CA GLU A 47 -5.57 8.96 -11.75
C GLU A 47 -5.26 10.43 -11.95
N LEU A 48 -4.63 10.76 -13.09
CA LEU A 48 -4.63 12.10 -13.63
C LEU A 48 -6.10 12.54 -13.74
N ASP A 49 -6.91 11.92 -14.60
CA ASP A 49 -8.24 12.39 -14.97
C ASP A 49 -9.26 12.50 -13.82
N SER A 50 -9.24 11.57 -12.88
CA SER A 50 -10.09 11.52 -11.69
C SER A 50 -9.73 12.58 -10.66
N SER A 51 -8.49 13.07 -10.65
CA SER A 51 -8.14 14.26 -9.85
C SER A 51 -8.83 15.54 -10.34
N PHE A 52 -9.50 15.50 -11.51
CA PHE A 52 -10.16 16.64 -12.12
C PHE A 52 -11.70 16.61 -12.05
N ASP A 53 -12.30 15.51 -11.58
CA ASP A 53 -13.75 15.38 -11.48
C ASP A 53 -14.13 14.61 -10.21
N ASP A 54 -14.21 15.32 -9.08
CA ASP A 54 -14.65 14.85 -7.74
C ASP A 54 -16.07 14.21 -7.75
N ARG A 55 -16.74 14.16 -8.91
CA ARG A 55 -18.14 13.75 -9.08
C ARG A 55 -18.32 12.32 -9.60
N LYS A 56 -17.25 11.58 -9.87
CA LYS A 56 -17.33 10.19 -10.39
C LYS A 56 -16.49 9.19 -9.59
N MET A 57 -16.69 9.11 -8.28
CA MET A 57 -16.57 7.79 -7.64
C MET A 57 -17.77 6.96 -8.11
N LYS A 58 -17.58 6.13 -9.13
CA LYS A 58 -18.52 5.02 -9.37
C LYS A 58 -18.36 4.07 -8.19
N GLU A 59 -19.27 4.16 -7.23
CA GLU A 59 -19.45 3.11 -6.23
C GLU A 59 -19.82 1.82 -6.97
N SER A 60 -18.86 0.92 -7.15
CA SER A 60 -19.19 -0.49 -7.33
C SER A 60 -19.98 -0.89 -6.09
N THR A 61 -21.19 -1.44 -6.23
CA THR A 61 -22.20 -1.51 -5.17
C THR A 61 -21.91 -2.53 -4.05
N THR A 62 -20.91 -3.40 -4.22
CA THR A 62 -20.51 -4.45 -3.25
C THR A 62 -19.05 -4.30 -2.82
N SER A 63 -18.75 -4.46 -1.53
CA SER A 63 -17.37 -4.50 -1.00
C SER A 63 -16.84 -5.93 -1.19
N THR A 64 -15.61 -6.05 -1.70
CA THR A 64 -14.94 -7.35 -1.86
C THR A 64 -14.87 -8.09 -0.52
N ILE A 65 -14.63 -7.37 0.58
CA ILE A 65 -14.61 -7.96 1.93
C ILE A 65 -15.99 -8.48 2.35
N SER A 66 -17.08 -7.77 2.03
CA SER A 66 -18.43 -8.25 2.31
C SER A 66 -18.75 -9.53 1.53
N GLU A 67 -18.38 -9.61 0.25
CA GLU A 67 -18.54 -10.82 -0.56
C GLU A 67 -17.75 -12.00 0.02
N ILE A 68 -16.51 -11.76 0.44
CA ILE A 68 -15.65 -12.75 1.11
C ILE A 68 -16.33 -13.27 2.39
N GLN A 69 -16.86 -12.37 3.22
CA GLN A 69 -17.53 -12.74 4.47
C GLN A 69 -18.80 -13.55 4.25
N GLU A 70 -19.58 -13.25 3.21
CA GLU A 70 -20.78 -14.01 2.85
C GLU A 70 -20.43 -15.41 2.33
N GLU A 71 -19.43 -15.54 1.44
CA GLU A 71 -18.98 -16.83 0.90
C GLU A 71 -18.37 -17.74 1.97
N LEU A 72 -17.59 -17.17 2.89
CA LEU A 72 -16.96 -17.92 3.97
C LEU A 72 -17.95 -18.31 5.08
N ASN A 73 -19.06 -17.59 5.24
CA ASN A 73 -20.10 -17.89 6.23
C ASN A 73 -21.10 -18.96 5.76
N ASP A 74 -21.10 -19.36 4.48
CA ASP A 74 -21.97 -20.44 3.98
C ASP A 74 -21.55 -21.84 4.47
N THR A 75 -20.47 -21.91 5.28
CA THR A 75 -20.10 -23.08 6.08
C THR A 75 -20.14 -22.77 7.58
N THR A 76 -21.33 -22.97 8.16
CA THR A 76 -21.70 -23.13 9.59
C THR A 76 -21.86 -21.88 10.48
N GLU A 77 -22.94 -21.96 11.28
CA GLU A 77 -23.53 -21.01 12.23
C GLU A 77 -22.60 -20.45 13.33
N GLU A 78 -22.93 -19.22 13.75
CA GLU A 78 -22.63 -18.48 14.99
C GLU A 78 -21.18 -18.49 15.53
N VAL A 79 -20.56 -17.30 15.64
CA VAL A 79 -20.39 -16.59 16.94
C VAL A 79 -20.10 -15.10 16.65
N THR A 80 -21.01 -14.25 17.12
CA THR A 80 -20.83 -12.80 17.22
C THR A 80 -19.87 -12.39 18.35
N SER A 81 -19.24 -11.24 18.13
CA SER A 81 -18.65 -10.31 19.10
C SER A 81 -17.35 -10.72 19.79
N HIS A 82 -16.26 -10.04 19.44
CA HIS A 82 -15.40 -9.26 20.36
C HIS A 82 -14.24 -8.64 19.55
N LEU A 83 -14.46 -7.45 18.97
CA LEU A 83 -13.36 -6.55 18.60
C LEU A 83 -13.17 -5.58 19.77
N SER A 84 -12.29 -5.95 20.69
CA SER A 84 -11.75 -5.04 21.68
C SER A 84 -10.69 -4.15 21.03
N GLU A 85 -10.84 -2.84 21.22
CA GLU A 85 -9.87 -1.80 20.92
C GLU A 85 -8.47 -2.20 21.38
N THR A 86 -7.59 -2.49 20.43
CA THR A 86 -6.17 -2.68 20.72
C THR A 86 -5.50 -1.31 20.63
N SER A 87 -5.46 -0.63 21.77
CA SER A 87 -4.59 0.54 21.96
C SER A 87 -3.14 0.06 21.91
N LEU A 88 -2.36 0.58 20.96
CA LEU A 88 -0.92 0.40 20.92
C LEU A 88 -0.29 1.18 22.08
N THR A 89 -0.15 0.54 23.24
CA THR A 89 0.71 1.03 24.32
C THR A 89 1.99 0.20 24.33
N SER A 90 3.03 0.73 23.68
CA SER A 90 4.40 0.30 23.92
C SER A 90 4.94 1.07 25.14
N ASN A 91 4.97 0.39 26.29
CA ASN A 91 5.79 0.78 27.43
C ASN A 91 7.09 -0.03 27.37
N GLU A 92 8.21 0.68 27.31
CA GLU A 92 9.59 0.38 27.74
C GLU A 92 10.43 1.47 27.02
N ASP A 93 11.26 2.29 27.65
CA ASP A 93 12.10 1.99 28.81
C ASP A 93 12.66 3.25 29.50
N ALA A 94 13.37 2.96 30.59
CA ALA A 94 13.94 3.82 31.61
C ALA A 94 14.67 5.13 31.22
N MET A 95 14.53 6.06 32.17
CA MET A 95 15.34 7.25 32.45
C MET A 95 16.82 7.17 32.03
N THR A 96 17.27 8.14 31.22
CA THR A 96 18.60 8.75 31.40
C THR A 96 18.53 10.24 31.05
N THR A 97 18.58 11.07 32.08
CA THR A 97 18.71 12.53 31.99
C THR A 97 20.07 12.92 31.40
N VAL A 98 20.06 13.59 30.26
CA VAL A 98 21.14 14.52 29.88
C VAL A 98 20.49 15.83 29.46
N THR A 99 20.50 16.78 30.40
CA THR A 99 20.29 18.20 30.15
C THR A 99 21.35 18.71 29.19
N SER A 100 20.92 19.27 28.06
CA SER A 100 21.72 20.20 27.26
C SER A 100 20.76 21.21 26.66
N GLY A 101 20.75 22.41 27.25
CA GLY A 101 20.00 23.56 26.73
C GLY A 101 20.60 24.07 25.42
N GLY A 102 19.75 24.66 24.58
CA GLY A 102 20.20 25.33 23.36
C GLY A 102 19.05 25.81 22.47
N ALA A 103 18.66 27.07 22.69
CA ALA A 103 18.01 27.99 21.76
C ALA A 103 16.65 27.63 21.12
N ASN A 104 15.59 28.29 21.61
CA ASN A 104 14.54 28.82 20.74
C ASN A 104 15.20 29.73 19.70
N SER A 105 15.49 29.20 18.51
CA SER A 105 15.68 30.03 17.33
C SER A 105 14.40 29.94 16.50
N ASP A 106 13.58 31.00 16.58
CA ASP A 106 12.47 31.29 15.68
C ASP A 106 12.97 31.63 14.25
N GLU A 107 14.01 30.94 13.78
CA GLU A 107 14.42 31.00 12.38
C GLU A 107 13.41 30.17 11.59
N GLU A 108 12.70 30.85 10.69
CA GLU A 108 11.74 30.22 9.80
C GLU A 108 12.39 29.02 9.10
N HIS A 109 12.01 27.80 9.48
CA HIS A 109 12.72 26.57 9.09
C HIS A 109 12.75 26.32 7.57
N TRP A 110 11.85 26.92 6.79
CA TRP A 110 11.91 26.87 5.33
C TRP A 110 13.09 27.66 4.75
N GLN A 111 13.69 28.58 5.52
CA GLN A 111 14.89 29.30 5.15
C GLN A 111 16.16 28.48 5.33
N ASN A 112 16.09 27.35 6.05
CA ASN A 112 17.21 26.45 6.26
C ASN A 112 17.80 25.97 4.91
N PRO A 113 19.10 26.20 4.65
CA PRO A 113 19.73 25.82 3.40
C PRO A 113 19.70 24.31 3.14
N ASP A 114 19.77 23.48 4.18
CA ASP A 114 19.71 22.01 4.08
C ASP A 114 18.32 21.51 3.69
N TRP A 115 17.28 22.21 4.13
CA TRP A 115 15.91 21.94 3.70
C TRP A 115 15.72 22.37 2.25
N LYS A 116 16.16 23.59 1.90
CA LYS A 116 16.09 24.13 0.54
C LYS A 116 16.93 23.36 -0.48
N CYS A 117 17.97 22.65 -0.08
CA CYS A 117 18.84 21.91 -1.00
C CYS A 117 18.27 20.53 -1.39
N LYS A 118 17.20 20.05 -0.73
CA LYS A 118 16.57 18.78 -1.06
C LYS A 118 16.00 18.81 -2.48
N LYS A 119 16.24 17.75 -3.24
CA LYS A 119 15.85 17.70 -4.66
C LYS A 119 14.35 17.54 -4.87
N LYS A 120 13.64 16.94 -3.91
CA LYS A 120 12.21 16.65 -4.00
C LYS A 120 11.57 16.71 -2.61
N HIS A 121 10.55 17.55 -2.45
CA HIS A 121 9.69 17.56 -1.27
C HIS A 121 8.34 16.93 -1.59
N VAL A 122 7.73 16.33 -0.58
CA VAL A 122 6.35 15.82 -0.63
C VAL A 122 5.62 16.33 0.60
N PHE A 123 4.41 16.84 0.39
CA PHE A 123 3.54 17.41 1.41
C PHE A 123 2.16 16.79 1.29
N ILE A 124 1.51 16.57 2.44
CA ILE A 124 0.11 16.20 2.53
C ILE A 124 -0.59 17.21 3.42
N LEU A 125 -1.73 17.71 2.98
CA LEU A 125 -2.56 18.65 3.73
C LEU A 125 -4.04 18.37 3.50
N SER A 126 -4.86 18.82 4.44
CA SER A 126 -6.31 18.77 4.25
C SER A 126 -6.79 19.91 3.34
N ALA A 127 -8.00 19.80 2.80
CA ALA A 127 -8.67 20.86 2.04
C ALA A 127 -8.82 22.17 2.84
N ALA A 128 -8.82 22.09 4.18
CA ALA A 128 -8.82 23.23 5.08
C ALA A 128 -7.43 23.86 5.29
N GLY A 129 -6.38 23.34 4.64
CA GLY A 129 -5.02 23.86 4.72
C GLY A 129 -4.22 23.33 5.91
N LYS A 130 -4.76 22.36 6.66
CA LYS A 130 -4.06 21.80 7.82
C LYS A 130 -2.94 20.88 7.37
N PRO A 131 -1.70 21.04 7.88
CA PRO A 131 -0.62 20.11 7.61
C PRO A 131 -0.97 18.69 8.08
N ILE A 132 -0.66 17.69 7.26
CA ILE A 132 -0.81 16.27 7.60
C ILE A 132 0.55 15.57 7.61
N TYR A 133 1.41 15.85 6.64
CA TYR A 133 2.76 15.26 6.55
C TYR A 133 3.68 16.15 5.71
N SER A 134 4.97 16.16 6.06
CA SER A 134 6.05 16.70 5.25
C SER A 134 7.24 15.75 5.25
N ARG A 135 7.74 15.37 4.06
CA ARG A 135 8.92 14.47 3.94
C ARG A 135 10.15 15.00 4.66
N TYR A 136 10.30 16.32 4.71
CA TYR A 136 11.43 16.97 5.38
C TYR A 136 10.95 18.18 6.18
N GLY A 137 11.59 18.40 7.33
CA GLY A 137 11.19 19.44 8.27
C GLY A 137 10.00 19.02 9.12
N ASN A 138 9.51 19.94 9.95
CA ASN A 138 8.40 19.69 10.86
C ASN A 138 7.17 20.48 10.37
N GLU A 139 6.01 19.81 10.37
CA GLU A 139 4.75 20.31 9.84
C GLU A 139 4.28 21.58 10.52
N ASP A 140 4.44 21.68 11.85
CA ASP A 140 4.03 22.86 12.64
C ASP A 140 4.86 24.09 12.28
N LYS A 141 6.12 23.87 11.88
CA LYS A 141 7.04 24.94 11.44
C LYS A 141 6.83 25.34 9.97
N LEU A 142 6.08 24.55 9.21
CA LEU A 142 5.84 24.75 7.77
C LEU A 142 4.40 25.22 7.46
N VAL A 143 3.59 25.53 8.49
CA VAL A 143 2.17 25.90 8.36
C VAL A 143 1.93 26.99 7.31
N THR A 144 2.80 28.00 7.22
CA THR A 144 2.68 29.08 6.21
C THR A 144 2.77 28.53 4.78
N ILE A 145 3.66 27.57 4.52
CA ILE A 145 3.80 26.94 3.20
C ILE A 145 2.56 26.12 2.85
N PHE A 146 2.02 25.37 3.82
CA PHE A 146 0.77 24.63 3.63
C PHE A 146 -0.40 25.56 3.33
N GLY A 147 -0.49 26.70 4.01
CA GLY A 147 -1.48 27.74 3.72
C GLY A 147 -1.37 28.29 2.29
N VAL A 148 -0.15 28.54 1.81
CA VAL A 148 0.08 28.98 0.42
C VAL A 148 -0.34 27.91 -0.59
N MET A 149 0.01 26.64 -0.37
CA MET A 149 -0.42 25.54 -1.25
C MET A 149 -1.94 25.44 -1.32
N GLN A 150 -2.63 25.52 -0.18
CA GLN A 150 -4.09 25.49 -0.13
C GLN A 150 -4.72 26.70 -0.84
N ALA A 151 -4.13 27.89 -0.68
CA ALA A 151 -4.61 29.11 -1.33
C ALA A 151 -4.50 29.01 -2.87
N LEU A 152 -3.40 28.44 -3.38
CA LEU A 152 -3.22 28.17 -4.81
C LEU A 152 -4.31 27.22 -5.34
N VAL A 153 -4.56 26.11 -4.63
CA VAL A 153 -5.62 25.15 -4.98
C VAL A 153 -6.99 25.85 -5.00
N SER A 154 -7.33 26.58 -3.94
CA SER A 154 -8.61 27.27 -3.79
C SER A 154 -8.84 28.34 -4.85
N PHE A 155 -7.79 29.08 -5.22
CA PHE A 155 -7.86 30.13 -6.25
C PHE A 155 -8.25 29.56 -7.62
N VAL A 156 -7.63 28.44 -8.01
CA VAL A 156 -7.94 27.78 -9.29
C VAL A 156 -9.33 27.13 -9.25
N GLN A 157 -9.69 26.49 -8.13
CA GLN A 157 -11.02 25.91 -7.90
C GLN A 157 -12.16 26.95 -7.97
N ALA A 158 -11.92 28.18 -7.52
CA ALA A 158 -12.90 29.27 -7.66
C ALA A 158 -13.26 29.57 -9.13
N SER A 159 -12.36 29.25 -10.06
CA SER A 159 -12.58 29.37 -11.50
C SER A 159 -13.20 28.10 -12.13
N GLN A 160 -13.68 27.15 -11.33
CA GLN A 160 -14.17 25.84 -11.77
C GLN A 160 -13.11 25.03 -12.54
N ASP A 161 -11.84 25.18 -12.16
CA ASP A 161 -10.71 24.43 -12.71
C ASP A 161 -9.91 23.78 -11.57
N THR A 162 -9.02 22.85 -11.89
CA THR A 162 -8.18 22.14 -10.92
C THR A 162 -6.71 22.33 -11.24
N ILE A 163 -5.96 22.84 -10.26
CA ILE A 163 -4.51 22.96 -10.39
C ILE A 163 -3.86 21.57 -10.50
N ARG A 164 -3.06 21.38 -11.55
CA ARG A 164 -2.36 20.11 -11.81
C ARG A 164 -0.88 20.22 -11.53
N SER A 165 -0.24 21.21 -12.14
CA SER A 165 1.18 21.44 -11.98
C SER A 165 1.56 22.89 -12.26
N ILE A 166 2.61 23.36 -11.60
CA ILE A 166 3.27 24.63 -11.89
C ILE A 166 4.73 24.33 -12.25
N GLN A 167 5.21 24.89 -13.36
CA GLN A 167 6.63 24.88 -13.70
C GLN A 167 7.22 26.26 -13.39
N ALA A 168 8.21 26.32 -12.51
CA ALA A 168 8.93 27.55 -12.17
C ALA A 168 10.44 27.31 -12.29
N GLY A 169 11.03 27.77 -13.39
CA GLY A 169 12.43 27.51 -13.71
C GLY A 169 12.71 26.00 -13.80
N ASN A 170 13.63 25.50 -12.98
CA ASN A 170 13.96 24.08 -12.87
C ASN A 170 13.13 23.31 -11.83
N SER A 171 12.17 23.97 -11.18
CA SER A 171 11.32 23.36 -10.17
C SER A 171 9.93 23.08 -10.74
N ARG A 172 9.42 21.88 -10.45
CA ARG A 172 8.10 21.41 -10.83
C ARG A 172 7.28 21.15 -9.58
N PHE A 173 6.13 21.78 -9.50
CA PHE A 173 5.14 21.58 -8.46
C PHE A 173 4.02 20.74 -9.07
N VAL A 174 3.66 19.63 -8.44
CA VAL A 174 2.58 18.75 -8.89
C VAL A 174 1.59 18.59 -7.75
N PHE A 175 0.32 18.78 -8.05
CA PHE A 175 -0.78 18.71 -7.10
C PHE A 175 -1.65 17.51 -7.46
N LEU A 176 -2.01 16.71 -6.45
CA LEU A 176 -2.96 15.61 -6.54
C LEU A 176 -4.04 15.84 -5.48
N ILE A 177 -5.28 16.05 -5.90
CA ILE A 177 -6.42 16.26 -5.02
C ILE A 177 -7.23 14.95 -4.98
N LYS A 178 -7.46 14.41 -3.78
CA LYS A 178 -8.25 13.21 -3.52
C LYS A 178 -9.25 13.51 -2.39
N GLY A 179 -10.44 13.98 -2.76
CA GLY A 179 -11.47 14.41 -1.83
C GLY A 179 -10.94 15.45 -0.83
N PRO A 180 -10.97 15.19 0.50
CA PRO A 180 -10.51 16.16 1.49
C PRO A 180 -8.98 16.24 1.64
N ILE A 181 -8.21 15.44 0.89
CA ILE A 181 -6.75 15.38 0.96
C ILE A 181 -6.13 15.98 -0.29
N ILE A 182 -5.18 16.88 -0.07
CA ILE A 182 -4.35 17.47 -1.10
C ILE A 182 -2.93 16.93 -0.87
N LEU A 183 -2.33 16.40 -1.93
CA LEU A 183 -0.93 15.99 -1.94
C LEU A 183 -0.16 16.87 -2.91
N VAL A 184 1.04 17.28 -2.52
CA VAL A 184 1.88 18.18 -3.32
C VAL A 184 3.29 17.64 -3.39
N SER A 185 3.83 17.50 -4.60
CA SER A 185 5.26 17.26 -4.83
C SER A 185 5.93 18.52 -5.36
N VAL A 186 7.08 18.89 -4.80
CA VAL A 186 7.93 19.96 -5.32
C VAL A 186 9.28 19.37 -5.67
N SER A 187 9.56 19.21 -6.96
CA SER A 187 10.73 18.48 -7.44
C SER A 187 11.61 19.31 -8.38
N ARG A 188 12.92 19.14 -8.24
CA ARG A 188 13.98 19.63 -9.15
C ARG A 188 14.68 18.48 -9.88
N THR A 189 14.11 17.28 -9.83
CA THR A 189 14.58 16.12 -10.58
C THR A 189 14.08 16.17 -12.02
N SER A 190 14.54 15.23 -12.85
CA SER A 190 14.09 15.07 -14.24
C SER A 190 12.77 14.29 -14.37
N GLU A 191 12.05 14.05 -13.27
CA GLU A 191 10.81 13.28 -13.26
C GLU A 191 9.66 14.06 -13.93
N SER A 192 8.89 13.39 -14.78
CA SER A 192 7.73 13.98 -15.45
C SER A 192 6.58 14.26 -14.49
N VAL A 193 5.60 15.06 -14.89
CA VAL A 193 4.38 15.29 -14.10
C VAL A 193 3.70 13.95 -13.78
N ALA A 194 3.57 13.07 -14.77
CA ALA A 194 2.95 11.76 -14.61
C ALA A 194 3.69 10.88 -13.59
N GLN A 195 5.02 10.87 -13.59
CA GLN A 195 5.83 10.13 -12.61
C GLN A 195 5.65 10.67 -11.18
N LEU A 196 5.53 11.99 -11.03
CA LEU A 196 5.28 12.61 -9.73
C LEU A 196 3.84 12.34 -9.26
N VAL A 197 2.84 12.35 -10.15
CA VAL A 197 1.47 11.95 -9.82
C VAL A 197 1.41 10.50 -9.37
N LEU A 198 2.12 9.60 -10.04
CA LEU A 198 2.22 8.19 -9.64
C LEU A 198 2.76 8.07 -8.19
N GLN A 199 3.83 8.79 -7.86
CA GLN A 199 4.38 8.79 -6.50
C GLN A 199 3.41 9.35 -5.47
N LEU A 200 2.73 10.45 -5.78
CA LEU A 200 1.69 11.00 -4.91
C LEU A 200 0.53 10.02 -4.73
N THR A 201 0.18 9.26 -5.76
CA THR A 201 -0.87 8.22 -5.68
C THR A 201 -0.45 7.09 -4.74
N TYR A 202 0.81 6.63 -4.80
CA TYR A 202 1.34 5.67 -3.82
C TYR A 202 1.32 6.22 -2.40
N VAL A 203 1.69 7.49 -2.20
CA VAL A 203 1.63 8.14 -0.88
C VAL A 203 0.20 8.21 -0.37
N TYR A 204 -0.77 8.56 -1.23
CA TYR A 204 -2.19 8.53 -0.87
C TYR A 204 -2.65 7.12 -0.49
N ASN A 205 -2.31 6.11 -1.28
CA ASN A 205 -2.64 4.72 -0.99
C ASN A 205 -2.02 4.23 0.34
N GLN A 206 -0.83 4.74 0.71
CA GLN A 206 -0.22 4.45 2.00
C GLN A 206 -0.97 5.09 3.19
N VAL A 207 -1.57 6.26 3.00
CA VAL A 207 -2.47 6.86 4.00
C VAL A 207 -3.74 6.03 4.13
N VAL A 208 -4.34 5.64 2.99
CA VAL A 208 -5.53 4.79 2.94
C VAL A 208 -5.26 3.40 3.52
N SER A 209 -4.07 2.84 3.35
CA SER A 209 -3.75 1.51 3.92
C SER A 209 -3.77 1.51 5.45
N VAL A 210 -3.56 2.67 6.08
CA VAL A 210 -3.58 2.85 7.54
C VAL A 210 -4.99 3.21 8.03
N LEU A 211 -5.67 4.16 7.39
CA LEU A 211 -6.96 4.70 7.87
C LEU A 211 -8.19 4.14 7.17
N THR A 212 -8.05 3.48 6.02
CA THR A 212 -9.12 3.12 5.08
C THR A 212 -9.83 4.32 4.46
N SER A 213 -10.40 4.10 3.27
CA SER A 213 -11.11 5.15 2.51
C SER A 213 -12.39 5.57 3.24
N SER A 214 -13.18 4.58 3.68
CA SER A 214 -14.38 4.78 4.48
C SER A 214 -14.18 5.61 5.76
N GLN A 215 -13.13 5.35 6.57
CA GLN A 215 -12.93 6.16 7.78
C GLN A 215 -12.53 7.58 7.42
N LEU A 216 -11.67 7.75 6.40
CA LEU A 216 -11.23 9.06 5.93
C LEU A 216 -12.43 9.92 5.50
N THR A 217 -13.32 9.37 4.66
CA THR A 217 -14.55 10.04 4.22
C THR A 217 -15.45 10.38 5.39
N ARG A 218 -15.76 9.40 6.25
CA ARG A 218 -16.63 9.59 7.42
C ARG A 218 -16.11 10.68 8.36
N ILE A 219 -14.80 10.75 8.60
CA ILE A 219 -14.19 11.75 9.47
C ILE A 219 -14.44 13.15 8.91
N TYR A 220 -14.20 13.36 7.61
CA TYR A 220 -14.34 14.68 7.01
C TYR A 220 -15.80 15.09 6.76
N GLU A 221 -16.72 14.14 6.56
CA GLU A 221 -18.15 14.41 6.54
C GLU A 221 -18.68 14.88 7.90
N GLN A 222 -18.28 14.19 8.98
CA GLN A 222 -18.73 14.52 10.33
C GLN A 222 -18.00 15.73 10.91
N ARG A 223 -16.70 15.86 10.62
CA ARG A 223 -15.80 16.86 11.18
C ARG A 223 -14.84 17.38 10.11
N ARG A 224 -15.33 18.28 9.26
CA ARG A 224 -14.54 18.92 8.18
C ARG A 224 -13.19 19.50 8.61
N ASN A 225 -13.07 19.95 9.86
CA ASN A 225 -11.85 20.54 10.42
C ASN A 225 -11.06 19.59 11.33
N TYR A 226 -11.22 18.27 11.21
CA TYR A 226 -10.44 17.30 11.98
C TYR A 226 -8.93 17.39 11.64
N ASP A 227 -8.07 17.17 12.63
CA ASP A 227 -6.61 17.07 12.43
C ASP A 227 -6.22 15.61 12.23
N LEU A 228 -5.98 15.23 10.97
CA LEU A 228 -5.71 13.84 10.57
C LEU A 228 -4.39 13.30 11.14
N ARG A 229 -3.44 14.18 11.51
CA ARG A 229 -2.16 13.77 12.11
C ARG A 229 -2.36 12.92 13.34
N ARG A 230 -3.43 13.16 14.09
CA ARG A 230 -3.77 12.40 15.30
C ARG A 230 -4.03 10.92 15.04
N LEU A 231 -4.39 10.55 13.81
CA LEU A 231 -4.62 9.16 13.41
C LEU A 231 -3.43 8.56 12.66
N LEU A 232 -2.56 9.41 12.09
CA LEU A 232 -1.35 8.99 11.38
C LEU A 232 -0.08 9.04 12.24
N THR A 233 -0.19 9.46 13.50
CA THR A 233 0.95 9.54 14.42
C THR A 233 1.64 8.17 14.53
N GLY A 234 2.95 8.14 14.29
CA GLY A 234 3.76 6.92 14.32
C GLY A 234 3.79 6.13 13.00
N THR A 235 3.02 6.56 11.99
CA THR A 235 2.96 5.92 10.67
C THR A 235 3.71 6.72 9.58
N GLU A 236 4.26 7.88 9.92
CA GLU A 236 5.05 8.74 9.03
C GLU A 236 6.24 7.98 8.44
N ARG A 237 6.86 7.10 9.24
CA ARG A 237 7.95 6.22 8.81
C ARG A 237 7.59 5.33 7.61
N LEU A 238 6.32 4.94 7.47
CA LEU A 238 5.86 4.14 6.34
C LEU A 238 5.90 4.98 5.06
N ILE A 239 5.47 6.24 5.14
CA ILE A 239 5.49 7.19 4.02
C ILE A 239 6.93 7.55 3.66
N ASP A 240 7.78 7.80 4.66
CA ASP A 240 9.21 8.09 4.45
C ASP A 240 9.92 6.94 3.75
N HIS A 241 9.74 5.71 4.25
CA HIS A 241 10.32 4.53 3.64
C HIS A 241 9.77 4.30 2.23
N LEU A 242 8.46 4.47 2.00
CA LEU A 242 7.85 4.32 0.68
C LEU A 242 8.46 5.30 -0.33
N LEU A 243 8.63 6.56 0.04
CA LEU A 243 9.23 7.58 -0.81
C LEU A 243 10.69 7.28 -1.16
N ASN A 244 11.46 6.78 -0.20
CA ASN A 244 12.84 6.33 -0.46
C ASN A 244 12.86 5.06 -1.34
N PHE A 245 11.92 4.14 -1.11
CA PHE A 245 11.82 2.89 -1.85
C PHE A 245 11.46 3.13 -3.32
N MET A 246 10.50 4.01 -3.60
CA MET A 246 10.14 4.43 -4.96
C MET A 246 11.29 5.11 -5.72
N GLU A 247 12.24 5.74 -5.03
CA GLU A 247 13.42 6.35 -5.66
C GLU A 247 14.48 5.33 -6.09
N CYS A 248 14.47 4.15 -5.48
CA CYS A 248 15.49 3.12 -5.69
C CYS A 248 14.98 1.89 -6.46
N GLU A 249 13.66 1.72 -6.59
CA GLU A 249 13.06 0.51 -7.16
C GLU A 249 12.21 0.85 -8.40
N PRO A 250 12.60 0.41 -9.61
CA PRO A 250 11.85 0.68 -10.84
C PRO A 250 10.50 -0.04 -10.90
N ALA A 251 10.27 -1.07 -10.07
CA ALA A 251 9.04 -1.85 -10.04
C ALA A 251 7.78 -0.96 -9.88
N PHE A 252 7.87 0.12 -9.10
CA PHE A 252 6.80 1.10 -8.92
C PHE A 252 6.40 1.78 -10.23
N LEU A 253 7.39 2.24 -11.00
CA LEU A 253 7.19 2.92 -12.28
C LEU A 253 6.61 1.97 -13.33
N LEU A 254 7.02 0.71 -13.30
CA LEU A 254 6.61 -0.31 -14.25
C LEU A 254 5.28 -0.98 -13.89
N GLY A 255 4.70 -0.68 -12.71
CA GLY A 255 3.56 -1.43 -12.19
C GLY A 255 3.86 -2.91 -12.00
N ALA A 256 5.14 -3.27 -11.84
CA ALA A 256 5.61 -4.65 -11.79
C ALA A 256 5.93 -5.07 -10.35
N VAL A 257 6.01 -6.38 -10.10
CA VAL A 257 6.46 -6.92 -8.80
C VAL A 257 7.78 -7.63 -8.99
N LYS A 258 8.77 -7.29 -8.17
CA LYS A 258 10.08 -7.92 -8.21
C LYS A 258 10.03 -9.32 -7.62
N CYS A 259 10.26 -10.33 -8.46
CA CYS A 259 10.32 -11.73 -8.04
C CYS A 259 11.74 -12.17 -7.71
N LEU A 260 11.88 -13.15 -6.81
CA LEU A 260 13.15 -13.84 -6.58
C LEU A 260 13.37 -14.87 -7.71
N PRO A 261 14.48 -14.83 -8.46
CA PRO A 261 14.80 -15.87 -9.44
C PRO A 261 15.04 -17.20 -8.75
N LEU A 262 14.28 -18.23 -9.14
CA LEU A 262 14.36 -19.59 -8.58
C LEU A 262 14.15 -20.62 -9.69
N VAL A 263 14.72 -21.81 -9.50
CA VAL A 263 14.43 -22.96 -10.37
C VAL A 263 12.92 -23.28 -10.27
N PRO A 264 12.20 -23.51 -11.39
CA PRO A 264 10.76 -23.76 -11.37
C PRO A 264 10.34 -24.85 -10.38
N SER A 265 11.03 -26.00 -10.38
CA SER A 265 10.72 -27.11 -9.47
C SER A 265 10.82 -26.75 -7.98
N VAL A 266 11.74 -25.85 -7.60
CA VAL A 266 11.86 -25.37 -6.22
C VAL A 266 10.70 -24.45 -5.89
N ARG A 267 10.34 -23.52 -6.79
CA ARG A 267 9.18 -22.63 -6.60
C ARG A 267 7.88 -23.43 -6.51
N ASP A 268 7.72 -24.47 -7.33
CA ASP A 268 6.56 -25.34 -7.34
C ASP A 268 6.45 -26.10 -6.02
N SER A 269 7.55 -26.69 -5.55
CA SER A 269 7.60 -27.39 -4.25
C SER A 269 7.21 -26.47 -3.07
N ILE A 270 7.76 -25.25 -3.03
CA ILE A 270 7.39 -24.24 -2.02
C ILE A 270 5.90 -23.91 -2.12
N THR A 271 5.40 -23.68 -3.33
CA THR A 271 4.01 -23.27 -3.55
C THR A 271 3.04 -24.38 -3.16
N GLN A 272 3.31 -25.63 -3.51
CA GLN A 272 2.48 -26.78 -3.12
C GLN A 272 2.46 -26.96 -1.59
N THR A 273 3.60 -26.78 -0.92
CA THR A 273 3.68 -26.84 0.55
C THR A 273 2.79 -25.77 1.20
N ILE A 274 2.81 -24.54 0.66
CA ILE A 274 1.95 -23.45 1.13
C ILE A 274 0.48 -23.81 0.88
N VAL A 275 0.09 -24.23 -0.32
CA VAL A 275 -1.30 -24.60 -0.64
C VAL A 275 -1.83 -25.67 0.31
N GLN A 276 -1.07 -26.74 0.55
CA GLN A 276 -1.46 -27.84 1.45
C GLN A 276 -1.65 -27.40 2.91
N THR A 277 -0.86 -26.41 3.36
CA THR A 277 -0.92 -25.89 4.72
C THR A 277 -2.03 -24.86 4.87
N CYS A 278 -2.08 -23.91 3.92
CA CYS A 278 -2.99 -22.77 3.90
C CYS A 278 -4.43 -23.15 3.56
N GLY A 279 -4.66 -24.19 2.74
CA GLY A 279 -6.01 -24.63 2.38
C GLY A 279 -6.84 -25.08 3.60
N LYS A 280 -6.20 -25.41 4.72
CA LYS A 280 -6.87 -25.80 5.97
C LYS A 280 -7.27 -24.60 6.84
N ILE A 281 -6.77 -23.41 6.52
CA ILE A 281 -7.00 -22.19 7.30
C ILE A 281 -8.27 -21.51 6.80
N LYS A 282 -9.27 -21.39 7.67
CA LYS A 282 -10.50 -20.66 7.37
C LYS A 282 -10.21 -19.17 7.16
N ASN A 283 -10.95 -18.54 6.26
CA ASN A 283 -10.91 -17.10 6.00
C ASN A 283 -9.56 -16.57 5.51
N LEU A 284 -8.74 -17.43 4.90
CA LEU A 284 -7.49 -17.04 4.28
C LEU A 284 -7.72 -16.74 2.79
N VAL A 285 -7.39 -15.53 2.35
CA VAL A 285 -7.57 -15.13 0.94
C VAL A 285 -6.25 -15.22 0.18
N PHE A 286 -5.17 -14.74 0.79
CA PHE A 286 -3.83 -14.68 0.21
C PHE A 286 -2.79 -15.23 1.19
N ALA A 287 -1.80 -15.96 0.67
CA ALA A 287 -0.56 -16.30 1.36
C ALA A 287 0.62 -15.83 0.51
N ILE A 288 1.48 -14.98 1.09
CA ILE A 288 2.56 -14.30 0.38
C ILE A 288 3.88 -14.67 1.03
N LEU A 289 4.80 -15.24 0.25
CA LEU A 289 6.15 -15.54 0.73
C LEU A 289 7.17 -14.60 0.09
N LEU A 290 7.93 -13.91 0.94
CA LEU A 290 8.92 -12.92 0.53
C LEU A 290 10.31 -13.29 1.04
N ALA A 291 11.34 -12.94 0.28
CA ALA A 291 12.71 -12.94 0.74
C ALA A 291 13.44 -11.71 0.19
N ASN A 292 14.14 -10.97 1.06
CA ASN A 292 14.91 -9.77 0.69
C ASN A 292 14.13 -8.79 -0.20
N ASN A 293 12.86 -8.53 0.16
CA ASN A 293 11.96 -7.65 -0.59
C ASN A 293 11.65 -8.13 -2.03
N GLN A 294 11.74 -9.43 -2.27
CA GLN A 294 11.40 -10.08 -3.54
C GLN A 294 10.34 -11.15 -3.30
N LEU A 295 9.38 -11.23 -4.22
CA LEU A 295 8.32 -12.22 -4.20
C LEU A 295 8.87 -13.61 -4.57
N ILE A 296 8.73 -14.58 -3.66
CA ILE A 296 8.99 -15.98 -3.95
C ILE A 296 7.75 -16.60 -4.60
N THR A 297 6.62 -16.53 -3.90
CA THR A 297 5.34 -17.04 -4.39
C THR A 297 4.17 -16.34 -3.71
N LEU A 298 3.05 -16.30 -4.42
CA LEU A 298 1.76 -15.80 -3.98
C LEU A 298 0.76 -16.94 -4.22
N VAL A 299 0.10 -17.38 -3.16
CA VAL A 299 -1.01 -18.34 -3.21
C VAL A 299 -2.28 -17.59 -2.87
N ARG A 300 -3.36 -17.88 -3.58
CA ARG A 300 -4.63 -17.16 -3.44
C ARG A 300 -5.82 -18.07 -3.64
N MET A 301 -6.98 -17.60 -3.21
CA MET A 301 -8.27 -18.13 -3.66
C MET A 301 -8.54 -17.68 -5.10
N LYS A 302 -9.04 -18.58 -5.97
CA LYS A 302 -9.11 -18.33 -7.44
C LYS A 302 -9.81 -17.04 -7.84
N LYS A 303 -10.89 -16.69 -7.13
CA LYS A 303 -11.74 -15.53 -7.39
C LYS A 303 -11.03 -14.19 -7.14
N TYR A 304 -10.01 -14.16 -6.27
CA TYR A 304 -9.47 -12.92 -5.71
C TYR A 304 -8.08 -12.63 -6.24
N PHE A 305 -7.90 -11.47 -6.88
CA PHE A 305 -6.62 -11.02 -7.43
C PHE A 305 -6.07 -9.87 -6.59
N ILE A 306 -4.75 -9.71 -6.56
CA ILE A 306 -4.10 -8.59 -5.87
C ILE A 306 -3.39 -7.70 -6.88
N HIS A 307 -3.55 -6.38 -6.71
CA HIS A 307 -2.90 -5.40 -7.57
C HIS A 307 -1.42 -5.19 -7.15
N PRO A 308 -0.48 -4.98 -8.08
CA PRO A 308 0.93 -4.71 -7.76
C PRO A 308 1.13 -3.56 -6.77
N ALA A 309 0.33 -2.49 -6.87
CA ALA A 309 0.41 -1.37 -5.94
C ALA A 309 0.13 -1.78 -4.49
N ASP A 310 -0.83 -2.69 -4.25
CA ASP A 310 -1.15 -3.19 -2.92
C ASP A 310 -0.05 -4.13 -2.40
N LEU A 311 0.57 -4.93 -3.27
CA LEU A 311 1.76 -5.69 -2.91
C LEU A 311 2.93 -4.78 -2.51
N HIS A 312 3.12 -3.65 -3.19
CA HIS A 312 4.15 -2.68 -2.79
C HIS A 312 3.89 -2.09 -1.40
N LEU A 313 2.63 -1.84 -1.03
CA LEU A 313 2.28 -1.39 0.33
C LEU A 313 2.60 -2.46 1.37
N ILE A 314 2.31 -3.73 1.09
CA ILE A 314 2.66 -4.86 1.96
C ILE A 314 4.18 -4.94 2.13
N PHE A 315 4.94 -4.84 1.02
CA PHE A 315 6.41 -4.87 1.06
C PHE A 315 6.95 -3.71 1.88
N ASN A 316 6.39 -2.52 1.69
CA ASN A 316 6.76 -1.33 2.44
C ASN A 316 6.51 -1.51 3.95
N LEU A 317 5.34 -2.03 4.34
CA LEU A 317 4.98 -2.29 5.73
C LEU A 317 5.98 -3.23 6.41
N ILE A 318 6.32 -4.35 5.75
CA ILE A 318 7.24 -5.37 6.28
C ILE A 318 8.66 -4.81 6.43
N ASN A 319 9.15 -4.06 5.44
CA ASN A 319 10.50 -3.51 5.51
C ASN A 319 10.65 -2.39 6.55
N SER A 320 9.58 -1.60 6.74
CA SER A 320 9.54 -0.45 7.65
C SER A 320 9.33 -0.82 9.12
N SER A 321 8.98 -2.07 9.42
CA SER A 321 8.61 -2.50 10.77
C SER A 321 9.53 -3.62 11.24
N GLU A 322 10.32 -3.35 12.28
CA GLU A 322 11.28 -4.31 12.84
C GLU A 322 10.60 -5.50 13.53
N SER A 323 9.39 -5.31 14.06
CA SER A 323 8.62 -6.36 14.75
C SER A 323 8.41 -7.60 13.87
N PHE A 324 8.09 -7.42 12.58
CA PHE A 324 7.91 -8.54 11.64
C PHE A 324 9.21 -9.31 11.34
N LYS A 325 10.38 -8.76 11.69
CA LYS A 325 11.68 -9.44 11.49
C LYS A 325 12.06 -10.32 12.68
N ALA A 326 11.54 -10.00 13.87
CA ALA A 326 11.94 -10.65 15.11
C ALA A 326 10.94 -11.71 15.59
N ALA A 327 9.66 -11.57 15.25
CA ALA A 327 8.60 -12.44 15.74
C ALA A 327 7.42 -12.54 14.77
N GLU A 328 6.57 -13.55 14.99
CA GLU A 328 5.23 -13.58 14.40
C GLU A 328 4.42 -12.38 14.89
N SER A 329 3.68 -11.73 13.99
CA SER A 329 2.93 -10.51 14.30
C SER A 329 1.68 -10.40 13.44
N TRP A 330 0.61 -9.89 14.05
CA TRP A 330 -0.67 -9.61 13.40
C TRP A 330 -0.87 -8.11 13.30
N THR A 331 -1.24 -7.60 12.13
CA THR A 331 -1.42 -6.17 11.93
C THR A 331 -2.51 -5.92 10.90
N PRO A 332 -3.50 -5.05 11.20
CA PRO A 332 -4.50 -4.66 10.23
C PRO A 332 -3.86 -3.82 9.12
N ILE A 333 -4.22 -4.09 7.87
CA ILE A 333 -3.83 -3.31 6.71
C ILE A 333 -5.02 -3.23 5.75
N CYS A 334 -5.27 -2.05 5.21
CA CYS A 334 -6.19 -1.87 4.09
C CYS A 334 -5.41 -1.93 2.78
N LEU A 335 -5.98 -2.61 1.78
CA LEU A 335 -5.42 -2.77 0.44
C LEU A 335 -6.30 -2.00 -0.55
N PRO A 336 -5.96 -0.73 -0.87
CA PRO A 336 -6.88 0.19 -1.53
C PRO A 336 -7.35 -0.23 -2.92
N LYS A 337 -6.57 -1.05 -3.64
CA LYS A 337 -6.96 -1.56 -4.97
C LYS A 337 -7.71 -2.89 -4.88
N PHE A 338 -7.55 -3.64 -3.79
CA PHE A 338 -8.30 -4.88 -3.52
C PHE A 338 -9.73 -4.61 -3.02
N ASP A 339 -9.87 -3.67 -2.08
CA ASP A 339 -11.17 -3.15 -1.65
C ASP A 339 -11.09 -1.62 -1.57
N SER A 340 -11.76 -0.97 -2.51
CA SER A 340 -11.67 0.49 -2.75
C SER A 340 -12.64 1.32 -1.91
N ARG A 341 -13.42 0.68 -1.02
CA ARG A 341 -14.46 1.32 -0.20
C ARG A 341 -13.97 1.85 1.14
#